data_AF-A0A3B8KWT0-F1
#
_entry.id   AF-A0A3B8KWT0-F1
#
_cell.length_a   1.000
_cell.length_b   1.000
_cell.length_c   1.000
_cell.angle_alpha   90.00
_cell.angle_beta   90.00
_cell.angle_gamma   90.00
#
_symmetry.space_group_name_H-M   'P 1'
#
loop_
_entity.id
_entity.type
_entity.pdbx_description
1 polymer ?
#
loop_
_entity_poly.entity_id
_entity_poly.type
_entity_poly.pdbx_seq_one_letter_code
_entity_poly.pdbx_strand_id
1 'polypeptide(L)'
;MTIRSRTLAESLLLIVPVAAVGLVLIVGSSEMGSGPGEGPVPQQTTPPRVIVVGAGLSGLSTALELADGGASVVVIDMSSV
;
A
#
# COMPACT_ATOMS: atom_id res chain seq x y z
N MET A 1 26.92 15.90 -38.29
CA MET A 1 27.37 15.15 -37.09
C MET A 1 26.33 15.38 -35.99
N THR A 2 25.15 14.72 -36.09
CA THR A 2 23.96 15.03 -35.26
C THR A 2 23.07 13.80 -35.03
N ILE A 3 23.67 12.61 -34.93
CA ILE A 3 22.93 11.32 -34.85
C ILE A 3 22.90 10.74 -33.43
N ARG A 4 23.83 11.13 -32.53
CA ARG A 4 23.92 10.56 -31.17
C ARG A 4 22.90 11.08 -30.14
N SER A 5 22.23 12.21 -30.39
CA SER A 5 21.31 12.80 -29.39
C SER A 5 19.92 12.15 -29.38
N ARG A 6 19.49 11.50 -30.46
CA ARG A 6 18.17 10.85 -30.54
C ARG A 6 18.14 9.50 -29.83
N THR A 7 19.24 8.74 -29.86
CA THR A 7 19.35 7.42 -29.23
C THR A 7 19.35 7.48 -27.70
N LEU A 8 19.89 8.55 -27.10
CA LEU A 8 19.84 8.76 -25.65
C LEU A 8 18.42 9.10 -25.18
N ALA A 9 17.66 9.87 -25.96
CA ALA A 9 16.26 10.19 -25.64
C ALA A 9 15.36 8.95 -25.73
N GLU A 10 15.54 8.09 -26.74
CA GLU A 10 14.79 6.83 -26.87
C GLU A 10 15.15 5.82 -25.77
N SER A 11 16.43 5.72 -25.40
CA SER A 11 16.85 4.85 -24.29
C SER A 11 16.31 5.34 -22.95
N LEU A 12 16.31 6.65 -22.72
CA LEU A 12 15.77 7.27 -21.50
C LEU A 12 14.26 7.06 -21.37
N LEU A 13 13.52 7.12 -22.48
CA LEU A 13 12.07 6.86 -22.53
C LEU A 13 11.73 5.44 -22.04
N LEU A 14 12.61 4.47 -22.26
CA LEU A 14 12.42 3.07 -21.85
C LEU A 14 12.94 2.81 -20.43
N ILE A 15 14.04 3.45 -20.04
CA ILE A 15 14.68 3.25 -18.73
C ILE A 15 13.87 3.90 -17.60
N VAL A 16 13.35 5.12 -17.81
CA VAL A 16 12.61 5.86 -16.77
C VAL A 16 11.38 5.09 -16.24
N PRO A 17 10.46 4.54 -17.06
CA PRO A 17 9.31 3.80 -16.54
C PRO A 17 9.71 2.50 -15.85
N VAL A 18 10.72 1.79 -16.37
CA VAL A 18 11.21 0.54 -15.77
C VAL A 18 11.86 0.81 -14.42
N ALA A 19 12.69 1.86 -14.33
CA ALA A 19 13.31 2.29 -13.08
C ALA A 19 12.25 2.78 -12.07
N ALA A 20 11.21 3.49 -12.53
CA ALA A 20 10.11 3.92 -11.67
C ALA A 20 9.32 2.74 -11.09
N VAL A 21 8.95 1.76 -11.92
CA VAL A 21 8.27 0.53 -11.45
C VAL A 21 9.17 -0.25 -10.50
N GLY A 22 10.45 -0.42 -10.85
CA GLY A 22 11.43 -1.09 -9.99
C GLY A 22 11.57 -0.41 -8.63
N LEU A 23 11.64 0.92 -8.61
CA LEU A 23 11.72 1.70 -7.38
C LEU A 23 10.46 1.56 -6.52
N VAL A 24 9.27 1.61 -7.12
CA VAL A 24 7.99 1.43 -6.40
C VAL A 24 7.92 0.06 -5.73
N LEU A 25 8.37 -1.00 -6.40
CA LEU A 25 8.38 -2.35 -5.83
C LEU A 25 9.37 -2.47 -4.65
N ILE A 26 10.55 -1.85 -4.76
CA ILE A 26 11.56 -1.88 -3.70
C ILE A 26 11.07 -1.11 -2.46
N VAL A 27 10.57 0.11 -2.65
CA VAL A 27 10.07 0.95 -1.55
C VAL A 27 8.83 0.34 -0.91
N GLY A 28 7.87 -0.14 -1.72
CA GLY A 28 6.64 -0.76 -1.23
C GLY A 28 6.85 -2.03 -0.40
N SER A 29 8.00 -2.69 -0.52
CA SER A 29 8.35 -3.88 0.29
C SER A 29 8.95 -3.53 1.66
N SER A 30 9.29 -2.25 1.90
CA SER A 30 10.08 -1.81 3.06
C SER A 30 9.23 -1.37 4.26
N GLU A 31 7.93 -1.11 4.06
CA GLU A 31 7.04 -0.57 5.09
C GLU A 31 6.39 -1.65 5.96
N MET A 32 7.19 -2.60 6.43
CA MET A 32 6.76 -3.66 7.35
C MET A 32 7.39 -3.42 8.73
N GLY A 33 7.03 -2.31 9.37
CA GLY A 33 7.66 -1.96 10.64
C GLY A 33 7.14 -0.68 11.27
N SER A 34 5.94 -0.71 11.82
CA SER A 34 5.56 0.21 12.88
C SER A 34 4.66 -0.55 13.84
N GLY A 35 5.09 -0.65 15.10
CA GLY A 35 4.32 -1.27 16.17
C GLY A 35 2.98 -0.56 16.38
N PRO A 36 2.07 -1.12 17.19
CA PRO A 36 0.77 -0.53 17.43
C PRO A 36 0.93 0.92 17.91
N GLY A 37 0.42 1.87 17.12
CA GLY A 37 0.46 3.28 17.45
C GLY A 37 -0.38 3.57 18.68
N GLU A 38 0.26 3.80 19.82
CA GLU A 38 -0.37 4.36 21.02
C GLU A 38 -0.59 5.86 20.81
N GLY A 39 -1.65 6.19 20.07
CA GLY A 39 -2.23 7.54 20.04
C GLY A 39 -3.03 7.84 21.33
N PRO A 40 -3.41 9.11 21.57
CA PRO A 40 -4.17 9.52 22.76
C PRO A 40 -5.42 8.66 22.94
N VAL A 41 -5.49 7.90 24.05
CA VAL A 41 -6.62 7.04 24.43
C VAL A 41 -7.93 7.85 24.45
N PRO A 42 -8.83 7.69 23.47
CA PRO A 42 -10.09 8.42 23.46
C PRO A 42 -11.02 7.85 24.52
N GLN A 43 -11.77 8.74 25.15
CA GLN A 43 -12.86 8.49 26.08
C GLN A 43 -13.70 7.27 25.66
N GLN A 44 -13.88 6.33 26.60
CA GLN A 44 -14.61 5.05 26.47
C GLN A 44 -15.88 5.14 25.62
N THR A 45 -15.73 4.94 24.32
CA THR A 45 -16.80 4.56 23.40
C THR A 45 -16.35 3.23 22.81
N THR A 46 -17.18 2.20 22.91
CA THR A 46 -16.83 0.88 22.39
C THR A 46 -16.44 1.03 20.92
N PRO A 47 -15.24 0.56 20.51
CA PRO A 47 -14.79 0.74 19.13
C PRO A 47 -15.77 0.05 18.18
N PRO A 48 -16.13 0.70 17.06
CA PRO A 48 -17.01 0.10 16.07
C PRO A 48 -16.40 -1.19 15.54
N ARG A 49 -17.19 -2.26 15.47
CA ARG A 49 -16.75 -3.57 14.96
C ARG A 49 -17.12 -3.70 13.49
N VAL A 50 -16.13 -3.96 12.64
CA VAL A 50 -16.30 -4.03 11.19
C VAL A 50 -15.76 -5.35 10.66
N ILE A 51 -16.47 -5.93 9.68
CA ILE A 51 -16.02 -7.10 8.93
C ILE A 51 -15.76 -6.67 7.50
N VAL A 52 -14.57 -6.96 6.99
CA VAL A 52 -14.20 -6.76 5.59
C VAL A 52 -14.16 -8.13 4.91
N VAL A 53 -14.81 -8.26 3.75
CA VAL A 53 -14.84 -9.50 2.98
C VAL A 53 -13.96 -9.34 1.73
N GLY A 54 -12.96 -10.20 1.59
CA GLY A 54 -11.92 -10.21 0.56
C GLY A 54 -10.60 -9.59 1.04
N ALA A 55 -9.49 -10.33 0.95
CA ALA A 55 -8.14 -9.84 1.31
C ALA A 55 -7.30 -9.40 0.10
N GLY A 56 -7.95 -8.79 -0.90
CA GLY A 56 -7.27 -8.12 -2.01
C GLY A 56 -6.76 -6.72 -1.62
N LEU A 57 -6.15 -6.00 -2.58
CA LEU A 57 -5.65 -4.63 -2.37
C LEU A 57 -6.69 -3.72 -1.71
N SER A 58 -7.90 -3.65 -2.28
CA SER A 58 -8.97 -2.82 -1.72
C SER A 58 -9.38 -3.27 -0.31
N GLY A 59 -9.47 -4.57 -0.06
CA GLY A 59 -9.90 -5.08 1.25
C GLY A 59 -8.89 -4.76 2.35
N LEU A 60 -7.60 -4.92 2.05
CA LEU A 60 -6.53 -4.57 2.99
C LEU A 60 -6.39 -3.06 3.18
N SER A 61 -6.48 -2.25 2.12
CA SER A 61 -6.48 -0.79 2.24
C SER A 61 -7.65 -0.29 3.08
N THR A 62 -8.86 -0.81 2.85
CA THR A 62 -10.04 -0.46 3.66
C THR A 62 -9.87 -0.91 5.12
N ALA A 63 -9.33 -2.11 5.36
CA ALA A 63 -9.08 -2.58 6.72
C ALA A 63 -8.07 -1.69 7.46
N LEU A 64 -7.03 -1.22 6.78
CA LEU A 64 -6.03 -0.32 7.33
C LEU A 64 -6.64 1.03 7.71
N GLU A 65 -7.37 1.67 6.79
CA GLU A 65 -8.01 2.97 7.04
C GLU A 65 -9.04 2.89 8.19
N LEU A 66 -9.80 1.79 8.27
CA LEU A 66 -10.74 1.56 9.37
C LEU A 66 -10.04 1.37 10.71
N ALA A 67 -8.92 0.64 10.73
CA ALA A 67 -8.13 0.42 11.94
C ALA A 67 -7.47 1.72 12.43
N ASP A 68 -6.92 2.53 11.53
CA ASP A 68 -6.39 3.87 11.83
C ASP A 68 -7.48 4.81 12.35
N GLY A 69 -8.72 4.64 11.88
CA GLY A 69 -9.91 5.31 12.41
C GLY A 69 -10.39 4.80 13.78
N GLY A 70 -9.72 3.81 14.37
CA GLY A 70 -10.04 3.24 15.69
C GLY A 70 -11.09 2.13 15.68
N ALA A 71 -11.43 1.57 14.52
CA ALA A 71 -12.35 0.44 14.43
C ALA A 71 -11.66 -0.89 14.79
N SER A 72 -12.43 -1.83 15.33
CA SER A 72 -12.02 -3.22 15.48
C SER A 72 -12.41 -3.99 14.22
N VAL A 73 -11.42 -4.33 13.39
CA VAL A 73 -11.66 -4.90 12.05
C VAL A 73 -11.29 -6.39 12.02
N VAL A 74 -12.15 -7.20 11.39
CA VAL A 74 -11.87 -8.59 11.02
C VAL A 74 -11.95 -8.72 9.51
N VAL A 75 -10.89 -9.23 8.88
CA VAL A 75 -10.86 -9.51 7.43
C VAL A 75 -11.15 -11.00 7.21
N ILE A 76 -12.08 -11.30 6.31
CA ILE A 76 -12.44 -12.66 5.90
C ILE A 76 -12.10 -12.80 4.43
N ASP A 77 -11.29 -13.79 4.08
CA ASP A 77 -10.93 -14.07 2.68
C ASP A 77 -11.47 -15.44 2.22
N MET A 78 -11.77 -15.55 0.92
CA MET A 78 -12.41 -16.74 0.33
C MET A 78 -11.44 -17.63 -0.45
N SER A 79 -10.13 -17.44 -0.28
CA SER A 79 -9.09 -18.16 -1.03
C SER A 79 -8.90 -19.63 -0.65
N SER A 80 -9.68 -20.16 0.30
CA SER A 80 -9.57 -21.54 0.76
C SER A 80 -10.94 -22.22 0.75
N VAL A 81 -11.35 -22.71 -0.43
CA VAL A 81 -12.41 -23.72 -0.62
C VAL A 81 -11.98 -24.75 -1.66
#